data_AF-A0A7C1BF18-F1
#
_entry.id   AF-A0A7C1BF18-F1
#
_cell.length_a   1.000
_cell.length_b   1.000
_cell.length_c   1.000
_cell.angle_alpha   90.00
_cell.angle_beta   90.00
_cell.angle_gamma   90.00
#
_symmetry.space_group_name_H-M   'P 1'
#
loop_
_entity.id
_entity.type
_entity.pdbx_description
1 polymer ?
#
loop_
_entity_poly.entity_id
_entity_poly.type
_entity_poly.pdbx_seq_one_letter_code
_entity_poly.pdbx_strand_id
1 'polypeptide(L)'
;WLSELAASLLVFYSVGYLCPISLILVLYTLMYTIQSMPVGITGAVGVTEVALTTFLTVFNVPINTGAAVVLLIRAETFWFKLITGFFFTVFLHEL
;
A
#
# COMPACT_ATOMS: atom_id res chain seq x y z
N TRP A 1 -7.70 -9.00 -2.23
CA TRP A 1 -6.42 -9.69 -2.48
C TRP A 1 -6.00 -9.65 -3.96
N LEU A 2 -6.64 -10.36 -4.91
CA LEU A 2 -6.15 -10.38 -6.32
C LEU A 2 -6.11 -9.00 -6.98
N SER A 3 -7.19 -8.23 -6.85
CA SER A 3 -7.24 -6.87 -7.41
C SER A 3 -6.21 -5.92 -6.78
N GLU A 4 -5.89 -6.09 -5.50
CA GLU A 4 -4.87 -5.27 -4.81
C GLU A 4 -3.45 -5.68 -5.23
N LEU A 5 -3.20 -6.97 -5.43
CA LEU A 5 -1.93 -7.45 -5.99
C LEU A 5 -1.73 -6.94 -7.42
N ALA A 6 -2.79 -6.95 -8.24
CA ALA A 6 -2.76 -6.39 -9.58
C ALA A 6 -2.52 -4.86 -9.55
N ALA A 7 -3.15 -4.15 -8.62
CA ALA A 7 -2.93 -2.73 -8.43
C ALA A 7 -1.47 -2.43 -8.00
N SER A 8 -0.92 -3.18 -7.05
CA SER A 8 0.49 -3.08 -6.66
C SER A 8 1.44 -3.36 -7.83
N LEU A 9 1.13 -4.35 -8.68
CA LEU A 9 1.87 -4.60 -9.93
C LEU A 9 1.83 -3.38 -10.88
N LEU A 10 0.67 -2.77 -11.05
CA LEU A 10 0.51 -1.57 -11.88
C LEU A 10 1.25 -0.36 -11.29
N VAL A 11 1.34 -0.23 -9.96
CA VAL A 11 2.15 0.81 -9.31
C VAL A 11 3.63 0.64 -9.64
N PHE A 12 4.18 -0.58 -9.52
CA PHE A 12 5.57 -0.83 -9.90
C PHE A 12 5.81 -0.50 -11.38
N TYR A 13 4.87 -0.88 -12.25
CA TYR A 13 4.92 -0.56 -13.66
C TYR A 13 4.86 0.95 -13.94
N SER A 14 4.04 1.72 -13.20
CA SER A 14 3.87 3.16 -13.41
C SER A 14 5.10 3.98 -13.00
N VAL A 15 5.88 3.50 -12.03
CA VAL A 15 7.16 4.11 -11.63
C VAL A 15 8.33 3.60 -12.52
N GLY A 16 8.05 2.77 -13.53
CA GLY A 16 9.05 2.26 -14.46
C GLY A 16 10.00 1.24 -13.84
N TYR A 17 9.57 0.53 -12.79
CA TYR A 17 10.39 -0.46 -12.09
C TYR A 17 9.79 -1.85 -12.19
N LEU A 18 10.53 -2.79 -12.80
CA LEU A 18 10.11 -4.19 -12.90
C LEU A 18 10.45 -4.92 -11.60
N CYS A 19 9.45 -5.14 -10.76
CA CYS A 19 9.58 -5.87 -9.51
C CYS A 19 9.11 -7.33 -9.67
N PRO A 20 9.86 -8.33 -9.17
CA PRO A 20 9.43 -9.71 -9.22
C PRO A 20 8.14 -9.91 -8.40
N ILE A 21 7.20 -10.69 -8.95
CA ILE A 21 5.89 -10.94 -8.33
C ILE A 21 6.02 -11.51 -6.91
N SER A 22 7.04 -12.33 -6.66
CA SER A 22 7.35 -12.87 -5.33
C SER A 22 7.62 -11.76 -4.30
N LEU A 23 8.37 -10.72 -4.67
CA LEU A 23 8.64 -9.60 -3.77
C LEU A 23 7.37 -8.77 -3.52
N ILE A 24 6.54 -8.57 -4.54
CA ILE A 24 5.24 -7.88 -4.40
C ILE A 24 4.32 -8.65 -3.43
N LEU A 25 4.29 -9.97 -3.53
CA LEU A 25 3.51 -10.81 -2.61
C LEU A 25 4.00 -10.66 -1.17
N VAL A 26 5.30 -10.61 -0.95
CA VAL A 26 5.89 -10.39 0.39
C VAL A 26 5.57 -9.00 0.93
N LEU A 27 5.63 -7.96 0.09
CA LEU A 27 5.24 -6.61 0.49
C LEU A 27 3.77 -6.55 0.88
N TYR A 28 2.90 -7.20 0.10
CA TYR A 28 1.49 -7.31 0.40
C TYR A 28 1.25 -7.97 1.76
N THR A 29 1.86 -9.12 2.03
CA THR A 29 1.68 -9.81 3.32
C THR A 29 2.23 -9.01 4.49
N LEU A 30 3.40 -8.38 4.32
CA LEU A 30 4.02 -7.54 5.34
C LEU A 30 3.15 -6.31 5.66
N MET A 31 2.62 -5.65 4.62
CA MET A 31 1.72 -4.52 4.76
C MET A 31 0.45 -4.88 5.55
N TYR A 32 -0.19 -6.01 5.25
CA TYR A 32 -1.36 -6.48 6.00
C TYR A 32 -1.04 -6.88 7.43
N THR A 33 0.14 -7.49 7.65
CA THR A 33 0.61 -7.88 8.98
C THR A 33 0.83 -6.66 9.88
N ILE A 34 1.45 -5.60 9.35
CA ILE A 34 1.64 -4.36 10.11
C ILE A 34 0.30 -3.71 10.45
N GLN A 35 -0.61 -3.65 9.48
CA GLN A 35 -1.91 -3.00 9.67
C GLN A 35 -2.87 -3.78 10.57
N SER A 36 -2.67 -5.08 10.77
CA SER A 36 -3.48 -5.88 11.69
C SER A 36 -2.99 -5.79 13.15
N MET A 37 -1.81 -5.23 13.40
CA MET A 37 -1.31 -5.02 14.76
C MET A 37 -2.14 -3.94 15.48
N PRO A 38 -2.50 -4.15 16.76
CA PRO A 38 -3.22 -3.16 17.56
C PRO A 38 -2.26 -2.07 18.08
N VAL A 39 -1.62 -1.34 17.17
CA VAL A 39 -0.62 -0.31 17.49
C VAL A 39 -1.23 1.03 17.92
N GLY A 40 -2.57 1.16 17.93
CA GLY A 40 -3.26 2.41 18.29
C GLY A 40 -3.06 3.57 17.30
N ILE A 41 -2.31 3.33 16.23
CA ILE A 41 -2.07 4.29 15.14
C ILE A 41 -3.08 4.01 14.04
N THR A 42 -3.94 4.97 13.75
CA THR A 42 -4.94 4.87 12.68
C THR A 42 -4.26 4.56 11.34
N GLY A 43 -4.65 3.43 10.72
CA GLY A 43 -4.09 2.98 9.45
C GLY A 43 -2.60 2.64 9.49
N ALA A 44 -1.95 2.59 10.65
CA ALA A 44 -0.51 2.43 10.82
C ALA A 44 0.32 3.38 9.92
N VAL A 45 -0.15 4.62 9.77
CA VAL A 45 0.50 5.66 8.95
C VAL A 45 1.88 5.99 9.51
N GLY A 46 2.86 6.15 8.63
CA GLY A 46 4.27 6.32 8.94
C GLY A 46 4.97 4.97 9.16
N VAL A 47 4.41 4.12 10.02
CA VAL A 47 5.00 2.80 10.35
C VAL A 47 5.05 1.90 9.11
N THR A 48 3.93 1.80 8.39
CA THR A 48 3.82 0.95 7.21
C THR A 48 4.74 1.44 6.09
N GLU A 49 4.79 2.76 5.89
CA GLU A 49 5.58 3.40 4.84
C GLU A 49 7.09 3.21 5.07
N VAL A 50 7.55 3.45 6.30
CA VAL A 50 8.95 3.25 6.67
C VAL A 50 9.34 1.78 6.57
N ALA A 51 8.50 0.86 7.07
CA ALA A 51 8.80 -0.57 7.05
C ALA A 51 8.90 -1.11 5.61
N LEU A 52 7.93 -0.81 4.75
CA LEU A 52 7.93 -1.28 3.36
C LEU A 52 9.06 -0.64 2.53
N THR A 53 9.33 0.65 2.72
CA THR A 53 10.43 1.34 2.02
C THR A 53 11.78 0.78 2.44
N THR A 54 11.96 0.52 3.73
CA THR A 54 13.18 -0.13 4.26
C THR A 54 13.33 -1.52 3.68
N PHE A 55 12.25 -2.32 3.67
CA PHE A 55 12.26 -3.66 3.09
C PHE A 55 12.65 -3.63 1.61
N LEU A 56 12.04 -2.75 0.81
CA LEU A 56 12.40 -2.55 -0.59
C LEU A 56 13.86 -2.17 -0.78
N THR A 57 14.39 -1.29 0.08
CA THR A 57 15.80 -0.88 0.05
C THR A 57 16.74 -2.05 0.32
N VAL A 58 16.41 -2.93 1.27
CA VAL A 58 17.17 -4.17 1.55
C VAL A 58 17.21 -5.09 0.33
N PHE A 59 16.15 -5.10 -0.49
CA PHE A 59 16.08 -5.86 -1.73
C PHE A 59 16.61 -5.09 -2.95
N ASN A 60 17.48 -4.10 -2.75
CA ASN A 60 18.14 -3.31 -3.78
C ASN A 60 17.21 -2.46 -4.67
N VAL A 61 15.99 -2.15 -4.20
CA VAL A 61 15.17 -1.12 -4.85
C VAL A 61 15.70 0.25 -4.41
N PRO A 62 15.98 1.19 -5.34
CA PRO A 62 16.42 2.54 -4.97
C PRO A 62 15.43 3.19 -4.02
N ILE A 63 15.91 3.80 -2.94
CA ILE A 63 15.06 4.33 -1.86
C ILE A 63 13.99 5.32 -2.36
N ASN A 64 14.35 6.17 -3.33
CA ASN A 64 13.42 7.14 -3.93
C ASN A 64 12.27 6.43 -4.68
N THR A 65 12.60 5.38 -5.44
CA THR A 65 11.62 4.54 -6.15
C THR A 65 10.76 3.75 -5.16
N GLY A 66 11.38 3.14 -4.15
CA GLY A 66 10.67 2.37 -3.12
C GLY A 66 9.69 3.23 -2.33
N ALA A 67 10.09 4.43 -1.92
CA ALA A 67 9.21 5.37 -1.23
C ALA A 67 8.03 5.80 -2.12
N ALA A 68 8.27 6.12 -3.39
CA ALA A 68 7.21 6.49 -4.33
C ALA A 68 6.20 5.35 -4.53
N VAL A 69 6.69 4.12 -4.76
CA VAL A 69 5.85 2.92 -4.89
C VAL A 69 5.00 2.71 -3.65
N VAL A 70 5.60 2.79 -2.46
CA VAL A 70 4.88 2.57 -1.19
C VAL A 70 3.81 3.63 -0.98
N LEU A 71 4.08 4.90 -1.28
CA LEU A 71 3.08 5.96 -1.19
C LEU A 71 1.91 5.74 -2.16
N LEU A 72 2.18 5.31 -3.40
CA LEU A 72 1.15 5.00 -4.39
C LEU A 72 0.32 3.77 -3.99
N ILE A 73 0.95 2.69 -3.51
CA ILE A 73 0.25 1.53 -2.95
C ILE A 73 -0.66 1.95 -1.79
N ARG A 74 -0.22 2.87 -0.92
CA ARG A 74 -1.03 3.35 0.20
C ARG A 74 -2.17 4.26 -0.24
N ALA A 75 -1.94 5.07 -1.27
CA ALA A 75 -2.97 5.90 -1.89
C ALA A 75 -4.14 5.03 -2.40
N GLU A 76 -3.86 3.92 -3.10
CA GLU A 76 -4.91 3.04 -3.63
C GLU A 76 -5.52 2.11 -2.57
N THR A 77 -4.70 1.52 -1.69
CA THR A 77 -5.17 0.42 -0.83
C THR A 77 -5.82 0.89 0.46
N PHE A 78 -5.47 2.10 0.93
CA PHE A 78 -5.98 2.66 2.17
C PHE A 78 -6.77 3.94 1.92
N TRP A 79 -6.12 4.99 1.39
CA TRP A 79 -6.74 6.32 1.29
C TRP A 79 -7.93 6.35 0.33
N PHE A 80 -7.80 5.77 -0.85
CA PHE A 80 -8.88 5.70 -1.82
C PHE A 80 -10.10 4.94 -1.26
N LYS A 81 -9.88 3.80 -0.61
CA LYS A 81 -10.96 3.00 0.00
C LYS A 81 -11.65 3.74 1.14
N LEU A 82 -10.88 4.44 1.98
CA LEU A 82 -11.41 5.23 3.08
C LEU A 82 -12.31 6.35 2.56
N ILE A 83 -11.82 7.12 1.58
CA ILE A 83 -12.54 8.25 1.00
C ILE A 83 -13.81 7.78 0.29
N THR A 84 -13.70 6.76 -0.57
CA THR A 84 -14.85 6.21 -1.29
C THR A 84 -15.88 5.61 -0.33
N GLY A 85 -15.45 4.83 0.65
CA GLY A 85 -16.31 4.28 1.68
C GLY A 85 -17.08 5.38 2.42
N PHE A 86 -16.39 6.44 2.83
CA PHE A 86 -17.02 7.60 3.47
C PHE A 86 -18.09 8.25 2.58
N PHE A 87 -17.76 8.55 1.31
CA PHE A 87 -18.72 9.15 0.37
C PHE A 87 -19.94 8.26 0.15
N PHE A 88 -19.75 6.95 -0.01
CA PHE A 88 -20.86 6.02 -0.18
C PHE A 88 -21.75 5.95 1.07
N THR A 89 -21.16 5.93 2.26
CA THR A 89 -21.93 5.94 3.51
C THR A 89 -22.75 7.22 3.66
N VAL A 90 -22.17 8.39 3.36
CA VAL A 90 -22.91 9.67 3.39
C VAL A 90 -24.04 9.65 2.36
N PHE A 91 -23.76 9.25 1.12
CA PHE A 91 -24.77 9.19 0.06
C PHE A 91 -25.95 8.28 0.41
N LEU A 92 -25.70 7.12 1.01
CA LEU A 92 -26.74 6.19 1.44
C LEU A 92 -27.57 6.70 2.63
N HIS A 93 -27.02 7.58 3.46
CA HIS A 93 -27.74 8.18 4.58
C HIS A 93 -28.73 9.28 4.12
N GLU A 94 -28.44 9.93 2.98
CA GLU A 94 -29.29 10.99 2.40
C GLU A 94 -30.43 10.44 1.51
N LEU A 95 -30.50 9.12 1.29
CA LEU A 95 -31.50 8.41 0.48
C LEU A 95 -32.66 7.88 1.33
#